data_AF-A0A2E4R8V6-F1
#
_entry.id   AF-A0A2E4R8V6-F1
#
_cell.length_a   1.000
_cell.length_b   1.000
_cell.length_c   1.000
_cell.angle_alpha   90.00
_cell.angle_beta   90.00
_cell.angle_gamma   90.00
#
_symmetry.space_group_name_H-M   'P 1'
#
loop_
_entity.id
_entity.type
_entity.pdbx_description
1 polymer ?
#
loop_
_entity_poly.entity_id
_entity_poly.type
_entity_poly.pdbx_seq_one_letter_code
_entity_poly.pdbx_strand_id
1 'polypeptide(L)'
;MKSAFLRSLLYTVFCFTLFGIPFAAYTQTQTLTPLDSNSAAPPKPWEVVRFDADIPATIYSVREWDGLTAIEAQANESMALLVHPVSVDLSKTPVLCWAWRVDAALETANMAEKSGDDYAARVYVSLDLPSSAMSLGTRLALSLARGAHGDKVPDAALNYVWDNTHPIGTQMPNAYTEQNRMIVLQSGNERAGKWVFEKRNLLADAQAQFDTADITVTSVAVASDTDNTKESARAGFTHVHFVGVNLPCQFAK
;
A
#
# COMPACT_ATOMS: atom_id res chain seq x y z
N MET A 1 27.12 -19.16 87.49
CA MET A 1 27.67 -19.72 86.23
C MET A 1 26.54 -20.31 85.41
N LYS A 2 26.59 -20.07 84.10
CA LYS A 2 25.50 -20.10 83.11
C LYS A 2 25.12 -21.53 82.68
N SER A 3 23.86 -21.77 82.31
CA SER A 3 23.55 -22.49 81.06
C SER A 3 22.14 -22.14 80.57
N ALA A 4 22.05 -21.85 79.28
CA ALA A 4 20.87 -21.40 78.57
C ALA A 4 20.37 -22.52 77.64
N PHE A 5 19.05 -22.70 77.55
CA PHE A 5 18.40 -23.47 76.49
C PHE A 5 17.57 -22.49 75.66
N LEU A 6 17.92 -22.30 74.38
CA LEU A 6 17.11 -21.55 73.42
C LEU A 6 16.65 -22.50 72.32
N ARG A 7 15.33 -22.55 72.09
CA ARG A 7 14.65 -23.39 71.09
C ARG A 7 14.81 -22.79 69.69
N SER A 8 15.11 -23.64 68.71
CA SER A 8 15.15 -23.32 67.28
C SER A 8 13.73 -23.15 66.72
N LEU A 9 13.50 -22.06 65.99
CA LEU A 9 12.28 -21.79 65.23
C LEU A 9 12.63 -21.82 63.74
N LEU A 10 12.24 -22.88 63.02
CA LEU A 10 12.39 -22.96 61.56
C LEU A 10 11.28 -22.12 60.88
N TYR A 11 11.68 -21.05 60.19
CA TYR A 11 10.82 -20.35 59.24
C TYR A 11 10.89 -21.06 57.88
N THR A 12 9.77 -21.62 57.42
CA THR A 12 9.64 -22.17 56.06
C THR A 12 9.17 -21.04 55.14
N VAL A 13 10.06 -20.54 54.28
CA VAL A 13 9.73 -19.53 53.26
C VAL A 13 9.08 -20.25 52.07
N PHE A 14 7.80 -19.98 51.81
CA PHE A 14 7.08 -20.47 50.64
C PHE A 14 7.41 -19.55 49.45
N CYS A 15 8.27 -20.01 48.55
CA CYS A 15 8.64 -19.29 47.33
C CYS A 15 7.53 -19.48 46.29
N PHE A 16 6.62 -18.51 46.16
CA PHE A 16 5.67 -18.46 45.04
C PHE A 16 6.43 -18.02 43.78
N THR A 17 6.83 -18.98 42.95
CA THR A 17 7.29 -18.71 41.59
C THR A 17 6.09 -18.29 40.75
N LEU A 18 5.94 -16.98 40.52
CA LEU A 18 5.05 -16.42 39.49
C LEU A 18 5.56 -16.90 38.13
N PHE A 19 4.95 -17.95 37.58
CA PHE A 19 5.08 -18.28 36.16
C PHE A 19 4.43 -17.15 35.35
N GLY A 20 5.26 -16.22 34.87
CA GLY A 20 4.83 -15.23 33.88
C GLY A 20 4.38 -15.95 32.63
N ILE A 21 3.08 -15.90 32.33
CA ILE A 21 2.56 -16.35 31.04
C ILE A 21 3.20 -15.44 29.99
N PRO A 22 3.94 -15.98 29.00
CA PRO A 22 4.49 -15.15 27.94
C PRO A 22 3.32 -14.53 27.18
N PHE A 23 3.18 -13.20 27.27
CA PHE A 23 2.34 -12.44 26.36
C PHE A 23 2.95 -12.62 24.97
N ALA A 24 2.38 -13.52 24.18
CA ALA A 24 2.62 -13.51 22.75
C ALA A 24 2.11 -12.17 22.23
N ALA A 25 3.02 -11.29 21.81
CA ALA A 25 2.66 -10.10 21.08
C ALA A 25 2.01 -10.56 19.77
N TYR A 26 0.68 -10.54 19.73
CA TYR A 26 -0.06 -10.73 18.49
C TYR A 26 0.36 -9.61 17.55
N THR A 27 1.12 -9.94 16.51
CA THR A 27 1.36 -9.02 15.40
C THR A 27 0.02 -8.85 14.70
N GLN A 28 -0.58 -7.68 14.89
CA GLN A 28 -1.96 -7.41 14.48
C GLN A 28 -2.01 -7.10 12.99
N THR A 29 -2.90 -7.76 12.24
CA THR A 29 -3.25 -7.35 10.88
C THR A 29 -3.87 -5.96 10.91
N GLN A 30 -3.37 -5.05 10.09
CA GLN A 30 -3.95 -3.72 9.91
C GLN A 30 -4.68 -3.66 8.58
N THR A 31 -5.97 -3.99 8.61
CA THR A 31 -6.85 -3.85 7.45
C THR A 31 -7.17 -2.39 7.20
N LEU A 32 -7.07 -1.93 5.94
CA LEU A 32 -7.72 -0.67 5.57
C LEU A 32 -9.23 -0.82 5.74
N THR A 33 -9.96 0.29 5.88
CA THR A 33 -11.38 0.29 6.25
C THR A 33 -12.15 -0.79 5.48
N PRO A 34 -12.79 -1.76 6.19
CA PRO A 34 -13.53 -2.84 5.55
C PRO A 34 -14.57 -2.29 4.57
N LEU A 35 -14.70 -2.94 3.42
CA LEU A 35 -15.69 -2.58 2.41
C LEU A 35 -17.06 -3.16 2.80
N ASP A 36 -18.11 -2.33 2.72
CA ASP A 36 -19.50 -2.76 2.90
C ASP A 36 -20.20 -2.80 1.54
N SER A 37 -20.64 -3.99 1.13
CA SER A 37 -21.35 -4.19 -0.15
C SER A 37 -22.70 -3.49 -0.21
N ASN A 38 -23.26 -3.06 0.93
CA ASN A 38 -24.51 -2.31 0.98
C ASN A 38 -24.31 -0.81 0.74
N SER A 39 -23.07 -0.32 0.76
CA SER A 39 -22.72 1.04 0.35
C SER A 39 -22.28 1.02 -1.11
N ALA A 40 -22.87 1.88 -1.95
CA ALA A 40 -22.44 2.01 -3.35
C ALA A 40 -21.13 2.81 -3.48
N ALA A 41 -20.73 3.56 -2.45
CA ALA A 41 -19.54 4.40 -2.46
C ALA A 41 -18.45 3.83 -1.53
N PRO A 42 -17.16 4.05 -1.84
CA PRO A 42 -16.07 3.72 -0.92
C PRO A 42 -16.27 4.39 0.45
N PRO A 43 -16.12 3.65 1.56
CA PRO A 43 -16.35 4.19 2.88
C PRO A 43 -15.24 5.18 3.26
N LYS A 44 -15.55 6.18 4.09
CA LYS A 44 -14.50 7.02 4.69
C LYS A 44 -13.51 6.15 5.48
N PRO A 45 -12.20 6.49 5.50
CA PRO A 45 -11.58 7.72 5.01
C PRO A 45 -11.12 7.64 3.55
N TRP A 46 -11.56 6.68 2.73
CA TRP A 46 -11.26 6.72 1.30
C TRP A 46 -11.75 8.05 0.68
N GLU A 47 -10.88 8.71 -0.07
CA GLU A 47 -11.17 9.97 -0.76
C GLU A 47 -10.62 9.98 -2.18
N VAL A 48 -11.42 10.53 -3.10
CA VAL A 48 -10.98 10.74 -4.48
C VAL A 48 -10.09 11.98 -4.52
N VAL A 49 -8.87 11.82 -5.03
CA VAL A 49 -7.89 12.89 -5.23
C VAL A 49 -7.65 13.07 -6.72
N ARG A 50 -7.76 14.33 -7.17
CA ARG A 50 -7.49 14.76 -8.55
C ARG A 50 -6.28 15.68 -8.54
N PHE A 51 -5.35 15.47 -9.46
CA PHE A 51 -4.17 16.33 -9.63
C PHE A 51 -4.40 17.44 -10.65
N ASP A 52 -5.30 17.20 -11.61
CA ASP A 52 -5.72 18.17 -12.61
C ASP A 52 -7.26 18.22 -12.65
N ALA A 53 -7.81 19.42 -12.58
CA ALA A 53 -9.25 19.64 -12.61
C ALA A 53 -9.83 19.55 -14.03
N ASP A 54 -8.98 19.66 -15.07
CA ASP A 54 -9.37 19.59 -16.47
C ASP A 54 -9.42 18.15 -16.99
N ILE A 55 -8.78 17.21 -16.30
CA ILE A 55 -8.85 15.77 -16.60
C ILE A 55 -10.08 15.16 -15.88
N PRO A 56 -10.96 14.42 -16.60
CA PRO A 56 -12.07 13.69 -15.98
C PRO A 56 -11.59 12.79 -14.83
N ALA A 57 -12.40 12.65 -13.78
CA ALA A 57 -12.05 11.79 -12.65
C ALA A 57 -12.45 10.33 -12.93
N THR A 58 -11.56 9.40 -12.59
CA THR A 58 -11.91 7.97 -12.50
C THR A 58 -13.05 7.78 -11.50
N ILE A 59 -14.07 7.00 -11.90
CA ILE A 59 -15.28 6.79 -11.09
C ILE A 59 -15.06 5.57 -10.20
N TYR A 60 -15.30 5.76 -8.89
CA TYR A 60 -15.17 4.70 -7.89
C TYR A 60 -16.52 4.32 -7.29
N SER A 61 -16.81 3.03 -7.22
CA SER A 61 -17.99 2.48 -6.54
C SER A 61 -17.64 1.20 -5.80
N VAL A 62 -18.46 0.81 -4.82
CA VAL A 62 -18.34 -0.48 -4.15
C VAL A 62 -19.41 -1.42 -4.70
N ARG A 63 -19.02 -2.64 -5.05
CA ARG A 63 -19.90 -3.66 -5.61
C ARG A 63 -19.40 -5.06 -5.30
N GLU A 64 -20.27 -6.05 -5.49
CA GLU A 64 -19.82 -7.44 -5.60
C GLU A 64 -19.28 -7.69 -7.02
N TRP A 65 -18.11 -8.33 -7.11
CA TRP A 65 -17.48 -8.72 -8.35
C TRP A 65 -16.84 -10.11 -8.19
N ASP A 66 -17.35 -11.08 -8.95
CA ASP A 66 -16.92 -12.49 -8.92
C ASP A 66 -16.91 -13.06 -7.48
N GLY A 67 -17.92 -12.70 -6.70
CA GLY A 67 -18.10 -13.16 -5.33
C GLY A 67 -17.31 -12.39 -4.27
N LEU A 68 -16.56 -11.34 -4.61
CA LEU A 68 -15.86 -10.48 -3.64
C LEU A 68 -16.43 -9.06 -3.64
N THR A 69 -16.65 -8.49 -2.46
CA THR A 69 -16.90 -7.05 -2.31
C THR A 69 -15.64 -6.28 -2.64
N ALA A 70 -15.71 -5.38 -3.61
CA ALA A 70 -14.56 -4.66 -4.13
C ALA A 70 -14.90 -3.20 -4.44
N ILE A 71 -13.87 -2.36 -4.38
CA ILE A 71 -13.87 -1.05 -5.02
C ILE A 71 -13.68 -1.30 -6.52
N GLU A 72 -14.66 -0.92 -7.32
CA GLU A 72 -14.54 -0.84 -8.76
C GLU A 72 -14.06 0.57 -9.16
N ALA A 73 -13.01 0.61 -9.96
CA ALA A 73 -12.55 1.78 -10.70
C ALA A 73 -13.02 1.66 -12.15
N GLN A 74 -13.68 2.69 -12.66
CA GLN A 74 -14.04 2.86 -14.06
C GLN A 74 -13.34 4.10 -14.59
N ALA A 75 -12.36 3.89 -15.46
CA ALA A 75 -11.57 4.94 -16.08
C ALA A 75 -11.91 5.04 -17.57
N ASN A 76 -12.11 6.26 -18.07
CA ASN A 76 -12.35 6.54 -19.47
C ASN A 76 -11.83 7.95 -19.77
N GLU A 77 -10.70 8.03 -20.47
CA GLU A 77 -9.94 9.27 -20.66
C GLU A 77 -9.73 10.05 -19.33
N SER A 78 -9.55 9.32 -18.23
CA SER A 78 -9.67 9.86 -16.87
C SER A 78 -8.49 9.52 -15.98
N MET A 79 -8.30 10.34 -14.95
CA MET A 79 -7.30 10.17 -13.91
C MET A 79 -7.86 10.67 -12.58
N ALA A 80 -7.88 9.80 -11.58
CA ALA A 80 -8.04 10.17 -10.18
C ALA A 80 -7.57 9.02 -9.31
N LEU A 81 -6.92 9.31 -8.19
CA LEU A 81 -6.60 8.29 -7.19
C LEU A 81 -7.76 8.16 -6.20
N LEU A 82 -8.05 6.94 -5.74
CA LEU A 82 -8.82 6.73 -4.52
C LEU A 82 -7.85 6.44 -3.38
N VAL A 83 -7.68 7.40 -2.47
CA VAL A 83 -6.64 7.43 -1.45
C VAL A 83 -7.21 7.08 -0.08
N HIS A 84 -6.49 6.25 0.69
CA HIS A 84 -6.73 5.97 2.10
C HIS A 84 -5.51 6.39 2.93
N PRO A 85 -5.63 7.37 3.85
CA PRO A 85 -4.54 7.72 4.75
C PRO A 85 -4.30 6.60 5.76
N VAL A 86 -3.05 6.21 5.94
CA VAL A 86 -2.67 5.13 6.86
C VAL A 86 -1.46 5.56 7.69
N SER A 87 -1.40 5.06 8.91
CA SER A 87 -0.19 5.07 9.73
C SER A 87 0.10 3.61 10.09
N VAL A 88 1.23 3.10 9.62
CA VAL A 88 1.64 1.69 9.79
C VAL A 88 3.07 1.64 10.33
N ASP A 89 3.30 0.76 11.30
CA ASP A 89 4.64 0.48 11.82
C ASP A 89 5.28 -0.64 10.98
N LEU A 90 6.09 -0.24 10.00
CA LEU A 90 6.77 -1.19 9.10
C LEU A 90 7.75 -2.12 9.83
N SER A 91 8.17 -1.84 11.06
CA SER A 91 8.97 -2.81 11.84
C SER A 91 8.14 -4.02 12.30
N LYS A 92 6.81 -3.88 12.35
CA LYS A 92 5.87 -4.92 12.79
C LYS A 92 5.08 -5.52 11.64
N THR A 93 4.55 -4.68 10.75
CA THR A 93 3.67 -5.10 9.65
C THR A 93 4.15 -4.55 8.30
N PRO A 94 5.34 -4.95 7.82
CA PRO A 94 5.93 -4.41 6.59
C PRO A 94 5.28 -4.93 5.31
N VAL A 95 4.43 -5.95 5.38
CA VAL A 95 3.92 -6.63 4.19
C VAL A 95 2.55 -6.07 3.83
N LEU A 96 2.43 -5.49 2.64
CA LEU A 96 1.17 -5.08 2.04
C LEU A 96 0.56 -6.24 1.24
N CYS A 97 -0.70 -6.54 1.50
CA CYS A 97 -1.50 -7.54 0.82
C CYS A 97 -2.71 -6.86 0.18
N TRP A 98 -3.07 -7.29 -1.03
CA TRP A 98 -4.29 -6.86 -1.72
C TRP A 98 -4.71 -7.88 -2.77
N ALA A 99 -5.91 -7.72 -3.31
CA ALA A 99 -6.30 -8.38 -4.54
C ALA A 99 -6.78 -7.34 -5.55
N TRP A 100 -6.44 -7.56 -6.81
CA TRP A 100 -6.94 -6.77 -7.93
C TRP A 100 -7.43 -7.66 -9.07
N ARG A 101 -8.20 -7.06 -9.96
CA ARG A 101 -8.71 -7.70 -11.17
C ARG A 101 -8.86 -6.60 -12.22
N VAL A 102 -8.47 -6.87 -13.47
CA VAL A 102 -8.75 -5.98 -14.61
C VAL A 102 -9.63 -6.73 -15.61
N ASP A 103 -10.48 -6.01 -16.34
CA ASP A 103 -11.17 -6.59 -17.51
C ASP A 103 -10.17 -6.87 -18.65
N ALA A 104 -9.22 -5.96 -18.89
CA ALA A 104 -8.10 -6.10 -19.81
C ALA A 104 -6.97 -5.14 -19.43
N ALA A 105 -5.75 -5.40 -19.92
CA ALA A 105 -4.66 -4.45 -19.98
C ALA A 105 -4.91 -3.41 -21.08
N LEU A 106 -4.33 -2.21 -20.93
CA LEU A 106 -4.40 -1.16 -21.93
C LEU A 106 -3.57 -1.52 -23.17
N GLU A 107 -4.08 -1.21 -24.35
CA GLU A 107 -3.49 -1.63 -25.62
C GLU A 107 -2.24 -0.82 -25.97
N THR A 108 -2.28 0.50 -25.76
CA THR A 108 -1.27 1.45 -26.23
C THR A 108 -0.40 2.03 -25.11
N ALA A 109 -0.65 1.64 -23.86
CA ALA A 109 0.17 2.04 -22.72
C ALA A 109 1.65 1.68 -22.91
N ASN A 110 2.51 2.53 -22.38
CA ASN A 110 3.95 2.33 -22.31
C ASN A 110 4.49 3.10 -21.09
N MET A 111 4.74 2.37 -20.01
CA MET A 111 5.26 2.91 -18.74
C MET A 111 6.59 3.68 -18.88
N ALA A 112 7.35 3.47 -19.97
CA ALA A 112 8.59 4.20 -20.23
C ALA A 112 8.38 5.58 -20.86
N GLU A 113 7.17 5.91 -21.29
CA GLU A 113 6.83 7.14 -22.02
C GLU A 113 5.69 7.90 -21.35
N LYS A 114 5.82 9.23 -21.24
CA LYS A 114 4.77 10.07 -20.64
C LYS A 114 3.42 9.94 -21.34
N SER A 115 3.40 9.80 -22.66
CA SER A 115 2.18 9.62 -23.44
C SER A 115 1.51 8.26 -23.26
N GLY A 116 2.16 7.32 -22.57
CA GLY A 116 1.65 5.98 -22.30
C GLY A 116 1.66 5.60 -20.83
N ASP A 117 1.83 6.56 -19.91
CA ASP A 117 1.93 6.32 -18.45
C ASP A 117 0.57 6.05 -17.78
N ASP A 118 -0.23 5.19 -18.42
CA ASP A 118 -1.54 4.74 -17.96
C ASP A 118 -1.50 3.26 -17.57
N TYR A 119 -2.38 2.90 -16.63
CA TYR A 119 -2.42 1.55 -16.07
C TYR A 119 -3.85 1.07 -15.91
N ALA A 120 -4.11 -0.17 -16.34
CA ALA A 120 -5.40 -0.81 -16.12
C ALA A 120 -5.72 -0.93 -14.61
N ALA A 121 -4.70 -1.20 -13.80
CA ALA A 121 -4.77 -1.14 -12.35
C ALA A 121 -3.42 -0.75 -11.73
N ARG A 122 -3.48 0.06 -10.67
CA ARG A 122 -2.33 0.53 -9.92
C ARG A 122 -2.63 0.56 -8.43
N VAL A 123 -1.67 0.12 -7.61
CA VAL A 123 -1.63 0.39 -6.17
C VAL A 123 -0.45 1.31 -5.88
N TYR A 124 -0.76 2.48 -5.34
CA TYR A 124 0.18 3.54 -5.03
C TYR A 124 0.41 3.59 -3.52
N VAL A 125 1.66 3.71 -3.07
CA VAL A 125 1.99 3.87 -1.66
C VAL A 125 2.85 5.10 -1.48
N SER A 126 2.31 6.10 -0.78
CA SER A 126 2.98 7.37 -0.52
C SER A 126 3.94 7.24 0.65
N LEU A 127 5.15 7.76 0.49
CA LEU A 127 6.23 7.67 1.45
C LEU A 127 6.75 9.06 1.82
N ASP A 128 7.00 9.25 3.11
CA ASP A 128 7.87 10.30 3.62
C ASP A 128 9.26 9.72 3.86
N LEU A 129 10.29 10.46 3.44
CA LEU A 129 11.68 10.07 3.53
C LEU A 129 12.47 11.11 4.33
N PRO A 130 13.50 10.72 5.11
CA PRO A 130 14.34 11.70 5.77
C PRO A 130 15.07 12.54 4.73
N SER A 131 15.23 13.83 5.01
CA SER A 131 15.93 14.76 4.11
C SER A 131 17.36 14.33 3.75
N SER A 132 18.00 13.50 4.58
CA SER A 132 19.32 12.90 4.34
C SER A 132 19.32 11.81 3.27
N ALA A 133 18.18 11.19 2.98
CA ALA A 133 18.01 10.23 1.90
C ALA A 133 17.72 10.90 0.55
N MET A 134 17.60 12.24 0.52
CA MET A 134 17.27 13.00 -0.69
C MET A 134 18.40 13.95 -1.09
N SER A 135 18.67 14.02 -2.39
CA SER A 135 19.59 15.03 -2.93
C SER A 135 19.07 16.45 -2.69
N LEU A 136 19.97 17.45 -2.71
CA LEU A 136 19.57 18.86 -2.67
C LEU A 136 18.63 19.21 -3.83
N GLY A 137 18.89 18.67 -5.03
CA GLY A 137 18.05 18.88 -6.22
C GLY A 137 16.65 18.31 -6.04
N THR A 138 16.53 17.09 -5.51
CA THR A 138 15.26 16.44 -5.19
C THR A 138 14.45 17.29 -4.21
N ARG A 139 15.08 17.77 -3.13
CA ARG A 139 14.40 18.61 -2.13
C ARG A 139 13.89 19.93 -2.71
N LEU A 140 14.67 20.56 -3.60
CA LEU A 140 14.24 21.77 -4.30
C LEU A 140 13.06 21.48 -5.25
N ALA A 141 13.14 20.41 -6.04
CA ALA A 141 12.08 20.01 -6.96
C ALA A 141 10.77 19.72 -6.22
N LEU A 142 10.83 18.99 -5.10
CA LEU A 142 9.67 18.71 -4.24
C LEU A 142 9.07 19.99 -3.64
N SER A 143 9.91 20.94 -3.20
CA SER A 143 9.42 22.22 -2.69
C SER A 143 8.63 23.00 -3.75
N LEU A 144 9.07 22.96 -5.02
CA LEU A 144 8.36 23.61 -6.12
C LEU A 144 7.07 22.87 -6.46
N ALA A 145 7.12 21.54 -6.51
CA ALA A 145 5.94 20.69 -6.77
C ALA A 145 4.85 20.92 -5.72
N ARG A 146 5.20 21.02 -4.43
CA ARG A 146 4.25 21.33 -3.34
C ARG A 146 3.68 22.73 -3.45
N GLY A 147 4.48 23.71 -3.90
CA GLY A 147 3.98 25.05 -4.18
C GLY A 147 2.93 25.10 -5.30
N ALA A 148 3.02 24.20 -6.29
CA ALA A 148 2.09 24.14 -7.42
C ALA A 148 0.88 23.22 -7.19
N HIS A 149 1.11 22.04 -6.61
CA HIS A 149 0.13 20.95 -6.48
C HIS A 149 -0.35 20.72 -5.03
N GLY A 150 0.15 21.52 -4.08
CA GLY A 150 -0.19 21.47 -2.67
C GLY A 150 0.67 20.51 -1.84
N ASP A 151 0.52 20.59 -0.52
CA ASP A 151 1.37 19.89 0.45
C ASP A 151 1.14 18.36 0.50
N LYS A 152 0.18 17.84 -0.26
CA LYS A 152 -0.11 16.39 -0.35
C LYS A 152 0.85 15.64 -1.28
N VAL A 153 1.77 16.32 -1.97
CA VAL A 153 2.81 15.68 -2.78
C VAL A 153 3.80 14.93 -1.86
N PRO A 154 3.89 13.60 -1.93
CA PRO A 154 4.79 12.82 -1.07
C PRO A 154 6.26 13.03 -1.44
N ASP A 155 7.18 12.67 -0.54
CA ASP A 155 8.62 12.70 -0.86
C ASP A 155 8.97 11.65 -1.91
N ALA A 156 8.32 10.50 -1.85
CA ALA A 156 8.46 9.41 -2.80
C ALA A 156 7.22 8.50 -2.84
N ALA A 157 7.17 7.60 -3.81
CA ALA A 157 6.13 6.58 -3.85
C ALA A 157 6.57 5.28 -4.52
N LEU A 158 5.99 4.18 -4.06
CA LEU A 158 6.01 2.91 -4.75
C LEU A 158 4.69 2.71 -5.50
N ASN A 159 4.77 2.26 -6.74
CA ASN A 159 3.65 2.04 -7.63
C ASN A 159 3.69 0.60 -8.13
N TYR A 160 2.80 -0.23 -7.64
CA TYR A 160 2.62 -1.59 -8.16
C TYR A 160 1.60 -1.54 -9.29
N VAL A 161 1.97 -2.04 -10.47
CA VAL A 161 1.16 -1.85 -11.68
C VAL A 161 0.83 -3.15 -12.39
N TRP A 162 -0.33 -3.12 -13.04
CA TRP A 162 -0.71 -4.02 -14.12
C TRP A 162 -0.35 -3.37 -15.46
N ASP A 163 0.82 -3.73 -15.97
CA ASP A 163 1.35 -3.25 -17.26
C ASP A 163 0.74 -4.04 -18.44
N ASN A 164 1.05 -3.66 -19.68
CA ASN A 164 0.56 -4.35 -20.87
C ASN A 164 1.64 -5.20 -21.57
N THR A 165 2.91 -4.86 -21.45
CA THR A 165 4.00 -5.41 -22.28
C THR A 165 5.31 -5.64 -21.53
N HIS A 166 5.62 -4.83 -20.53
CA HIS A 166 6.82 -5.00 -19.72
C HIS A 166 6.74 -6.31 -18.92
N PRO A 167 7.84 -7.07 -18.81
CA PRO A 167 7.87 -8.28 -18.02
C PRO A 167 7.50 -8.05 -16.55
N ILE A 168 6.82 -9.01 -15.93
CA ILE A 168 6.61 -9.03 -14.47
C ILE A 168 7.97 -8.98 -13.77
N GLY A 169 8.07 -8.12 -12.75
CA GLY A 169 9.30 -7.84 -12.01
C GLY A 169 10.13 -6.69 -12.56
N THR A 170 9.75 -6.11 -13.70
CA THR A 170 10.35 -4.86 -14.20
C THR A 170 10.19 -3.76 -13.17
N GLN A 171 11.26 -3.01 -12.94
CA GLN A 171 11.28 -1.87 -12.02
C GLN A 171 11.96 -0.68 -12.70
N MET A 172 11.33 0.48 -12.65
CA MET A 172 11.91 1.71 -13.19
C MET A 172 11.29 2.96 -12.56
N PRO A 173 11.95 4.12 -12.63
CA PRO A 173 11.31 5.38 -12.27
C PRO A 173 10.16 5.70 -13.24
N ASN A 174 9.16 6.41 -12.76
CA ASN A 174 8.06 6.91 -13.58
C ASN A 174 8.55 7.93 -14.62
N ALA A 175 7.87 7.99 -15.76
CA ALA A 175 8.26 8.85 -16.89
C ALA A 175 8.22 10.36 -16.57
N TYR A 176 7.46 10.80 -15.56
CA TYR A 176 7.37 12.20 -15.13
C TYR A 176 8.35 12.57 -14.03
N THR A 177 8.58 11.66 -13.09
CA THR A 177 9.41 11.93 -11.91
C THR A 177 10.10 10.67 -11.43
N GLU A 178 11.36 10.83 -11.05
CA GLU A 178 12.09 9.71 -10.46
C GLU A 178 11.55 9.34 -9.07
N GLN A 179 10.93 10.26 -8.34
CA GLN A 179 10.43 10.00 -6.98
C GLN A 179 9.32 8.94 -6.93
N ASN A 180 8.67 8.66 -8.06
CA ASN A 180 7.71 7.57 -8.20
C ASN A 180 8.42 6.37 -8.83
N ARG A 181 8.44 5.24 -8.11
CA ARG A 181 9.07 4.00 -8.56
C ARG A 181 8.01 2.99 -8.96
N MET A 182 8.09 2.55 -10.19
CA MET A 182 7.15 1.62 -10.80
C MET A 182 7.68 0.19 -10.64
N ILE A 183 6.79 -0.73 -10.27
CA ILE A 183 7.08 -2.16 -10.09
C ILE A 183 5.96 -2.95 -10.78
N VAL A 184 6.31 -3.65 -11.86
CA VAL A 184 5.36 -4.47 -12.62
C VAL A 184 5.08 -5.76 -11.86
N LEU A 185 3.84 -5.95 -11.40
CA LEU A 185 3.42 -7.19 -10.75
C LEU A 185 2.56 -8.07 -11.67
N GLN A 186 1.83 -7.43 -12.60
CA GLN A 186 1.05 -8.08 -13.64
C GLN A 186 1.37 -7.46 -15.00
N SER A 187 1.26 -8.26 -16.05
CA SER A 187 1.46 -7.79 -17.42
C SER A 187 0.54 -8.49 -18.40
N GLY A 188 -0.04 -7.72 -19.31
CA GLY A 188 -0.90 -8.21 -20.38
C GLY A 188 -2.18 -8.88 -19.89
N ASN A 189 -2.78 -9.70 -20.76
CA ASN A 189 -4.14 -10.23 -20.57
C ASN A 189 -4.20 -11.68 -20.05
N GLU A 190 -3.08 -12.33 -19.74
CA GLU A 190 -3.07 -13.75 -19.33
C GLU A 190 -3.92 -14.01 -18.06
N ARG A 191 -3.89 -13.06 -17.12
CA ARG A 191 -4.68 -13.11 -15.87
C ARG A 191 -5.87 -12.15 -15.86
N ALA A 192 -6.16 -11.47 -16.98
CA ALA A 192 -7.32 -10.60 -17.07
C ALA A 192 -8.62 -11.40 -16.84
N GLY A 193 -9.62 -10.71 -16.28
CA GLY A 193 -10.90 -11.32 -15.89
C GLY A 193 -10.86 -12.20 -14.63
N LYS A 194 -9.72 -12.29 -13.93
CA LYS A 194 -9.56 -13.08 -12.70
C LYS A 194 -9.00 -12.23 -11.56
N TRP A 195 -9.42 -12.54 -10.34
CA TRP A 195 -8.79 -12.00 -9.14
C TRP A 195 -7.35 -12.51 -9.01
N VAL A 196 -6.42 -11.59 -8.87
CA VAL A 196 -5.02 -11.87 -8.57
C VAL A 196 -4.68 -11.29 -7.20
N PHE A 197 -4.13 -12.14 -6.34
CA PHE A 197 -3.79 -11.83 -4.96
C PHE A 197 -2.29 -11.53 -4.86
N GLU A 198 -1.96 -10.36 -4.33
CA GLU A 198 -0.60 -9.86 -4.20
C GLU A 198 -0.18 -9.79 -2.74
N LYS A 199 1.11 -10.07 -2.51
CA LYS A 199 1.78 -9.97 -1.21
C LYS A 199 3.17 -9.38 -1.43
N ARG A 200 3.41 -8.15 -0.97
CA ARG A 200 4.68 -7.43 -1.14
C ARG A 200 5.26 -6.98 0.19
N ASN A 201 6.55 -7.22 0.39
CA ASN A 201 7.28 -6.62 1.51
C ASN A 201 7.60 -5.17 1.15
N LEU A 202 6.72 -4.25 1.57
CA LEU A 202 6.80 -2.84 1.23
C LEU A 202 8.08 -2.20 1.75
N LEU A 203 8.52 -2.57 2.97
CA LEU A 203 9.74 -2.03 3.54
C LEU A 203 10.97 -2.43 2.71
N ALA A 204 11.04 -3.69 2.30
CA ALA A 204 12.14 -4.17 1.45
C ALA A 204 12.13 -3.51 0.06
N ASP A 205 10.95 -3.38 -0.54
CA ASP A 205 10.79 -2.70 -1.83
C ASP A 205 11.20 -1.22 -1.74
N ALA A 206 10.82 -0.52 -0.67
CA ALA A 206 11.19 0.89 -0.48
C ALA A 206 12.69 1.06 -0.20
N GLN A 207 13.29 0.20 0.63
CA GLN A 207 14.73 0.20 0.90
C GLN A 207 15.55 -0.01 -0.38
N ALA A 208 15.13 -0.93 -1.24
CA ALA A 208 15.81 -1.22 -2.50
C ALA A 208 15.75 -0.04 -3.50
N GLN A 209 14.80 0.87 -3.33
CA GLN A 209 14.51 1.95 -4.28
C GLN A 209 15.02 3.33 -3.85
N PHE A 210 15.18 3.55 -2.53
CA PHE A 210 15.47 4.86 -1.95
C PHE A 210 16.67 4.86 -0.98
N ASP A 211 17.38 3.73 -0.84
CA ASP A 211 18.62 3.60 -0.05
C ASP A 211 18.49 4.07 1.42
N THR A 212 17.29 3.97 2.01
CA THR A 212 17.02 4.28 3.42
C THR A 212 16.08 3.26 4.03
N ALA A 213 16.27 2.97 5.32
CA ALA A 213 15.35 2.16 6.13
C ALA A 213 14.38 3.01 6.95
N ASP A 214 14.66 4.31 7.10
CA ASP A 214 13.79 5.27 7.76
C ASP A 214 12.75 5.74 6.73
N ILE A 215 11.61 5.06 6.71
CA ILE A 215 10.53 5.23 5.74
C ILE A 215 9.21 5.26 6.50
N THR A 216 8.43 6.30 6.26
CA THR A 216 7.06 6.40 6.80
C THR A 216 6.06 6.27 5.66
N VAL A 217 5.09 5.36 5.81
CA VAL A 217 3.95 5.28 4.88
C VAL A 217 2.87 6.24 5.35
N THR A 218 2.42 7.11 4.45
CA THR A 218 1.40 8.13 4.75
C THR A 218 0.03 7.78 4.16
N SER A 219 0.01 7.08 3.03
CA SER A 219 -1.24 6.63 2.41
C SER A 219 -1.03 5.46 1.46
N VAL A 220 -2.12 4.74 1.21
CA VAL A 220 -2.26 3.78 0.11
C VAL A 220 -3.37 4.29 -0.80
N ALA A 221 -3.18 4.20 -2.11
CA ALA A 221 -4.22 4.51 -3.08
C ALA A 221 -4.37 3.39 -4.10
N VAL A 222 -5.55 3.29 -4.67
CA VAL A 222 -5.84 2.44 -5.82
C VAL A 222 -6.27 3.32 -6.98
N ALA A 223 -5.91 2.92 -8.20
CA ALA A 223 -6.25 3.68 -9.39
C ALA A 223 -6.31 2.84 -10.67
N SER A 224 -7.11 3.34 -11.60
CA SER A 224 -7.01 3.06 -13.02
C SER A 224 -6.88 4.40 -13.73
N ASP A 225 -5.92 4.51 -14.64
CA ASP A 225 -5.53 5.74 -15.31
C ASP A 225 -5.65 5.51 -16.83
N THR A 226 -6.22 6.48 -17.55
CA THR A 226 -6.47 6.40 -19.01
C THR A 226 -6.34 7.76 -19.71
N ASP A 227 -5.81 8.77 -19.02
CA ASP A 227 -5.78 10.15 -19.53
C ASP A 227 -4.68 10.37 -20.58
N ASN A 228 -3.66 9.52 -20.65
CA ASN A 228 -2.57 9.63 -21.63
C ASN A 228 -2.89 8.86 -22.92
N THR A 229 -3.30 7.61 -22.78
CA THR A 229 -3.69 6.67 -23.84
C THR A 229 -5.05 6.98 -24.46
N LYS A 230 -5.91 7.70 -23.72
CA LYS A 230 -7.31 7.98 -24.09
C LYS A 230 -8.17 6.72 -24.21
N GLU A 231 -7.75 5.65 -23.56
CA GLU A 231 -8.46 4.38 -23.54
C GLU A 231 -9.54 4.34 -22.45
N SER A 232 -10.09 3.15 -22.21
CA SER A 232 -10.95 2.87 -21.06
C SER A 232 -10.41 1.67 -20.29
N ALA A 233 -10.51 1.71 -18.97
CA ALA A 233 -10.14 0.61 -18.09
C ALA A 233 -11.20 0.39 -17.04
N ARG A 234 -11.34 -0.89 -16.64
CA ARG A 234 -12.19 -1.27 -15.53
C ARG A 234 -11.47 -2.27 -14.65
N ALA A 235 -11.32 -1.92 -13.39
CA ALA A 235 -10.58 -2.71 -12.42
C ALA A 235 -11.29 -2.81 -11.08
N GLY A 236 -11.09 -3.92 -10.39
CA GLY A 236 -11.55 -4.16 -9.03
C GLY A 236 -10.37 -4.20 -8.07
N PHE A 237 -10.55 -3.66 -6.87
CA PHE A 237 -9.57 -3.68 -5.78
C PHE A 237 -10.25 -4.11 -4.48
N THR A 238 -9.63 -5.01 -3.73
CA THR A 238 -10.19 -5.48 -2.46
C THR A 238 -9.09 -5.98 -1.52
N HIS A 239 -9.46 -6.22 -0.26
CA HIS A 239 -8.60 -6.79 0.77
C HIS A 239 -7.26 -6.06 0.92
N VAL A 240 -7.23 -4.73 0.89
CA VAL A 240 -5.99 -3.97 1.10
C VAL A 240 -5.67 -3.94 2.60
N HIS A 241 -4.57 -4.55 3.01
CA HIS A 241 -4.20 -4.68 4.42
C HIS A 241 -2.70 -4.93 4.63
N PHE A 242 -2.21 -4.65 5.83
CA PHE A 242 -0.84 -4.92 6.23
C PHE A 242 -0.74 -6.10 7.20
N VAL A 243 0.30 -6.93 7.03
CA VAL A 243 0.61 -8.07 7.89
C VAL A 243 2.09 -8.12 8.26
N GLY A 244 2.42 -8.89 9.31
CA GLY A 244 3.80 -9.23 9.64
C GLY A 244 4.43 -10.15 8.60
N VAL A 245 5.77 -10.14 8.47
CA VAL A 245 6.51 -10.92 7.46
C VAL A 245 6.10 -12.41 7.43
N ASN A 246 5.95 -13.00 8.61
CA ASN A 246 5.63 -14.43 8.78
C ASN A 246 4.13 -14.72 8.88
N LEU A 247 3.27 -13.71 8.72
CA LEU A 247 1.82 -13.88 8.76
C LEU A 247 1.24 -14.08 7.36
N PRO A 248 0.18 -14.90 7.22
CA PRO A 248 -0.54 -15.03 5.96
C PRO A 248 -1.35 -13.76 5.68
N CYS A 249 -1.51 -13.42 4.40
CA CYS A 249 -2.51 -12.43 4.00
C CYS A 249 -3.92 -12.97 4.31
N GLN A 250 -4.82 -12.06 4.68
CA GLN A 250 -6.22 -12.34 4.97
C GLN A 250 -7.07 -11.97 3.75
N PHE A 251 -7.42 -12.97 2.95
CA PHE A 251 -8.28 -12.82 1.77
C PHE A 251 -9.65 -13.51 1.91
N ALA A 252 -10.02 -13.86 3.15
CA ALA A 252 -11.27 -14.53 3.44
C ALA A 252 -12.47 -13.56 3.35
N LYS A 253 -13.59 -14.07 2.84
CA LYS A 253 -14.89 -13.40 2.75
C LYS A 253 -15.48 -13.09 4.12
#